data_AF-A0A501X6M0-F1
#
_entry.id   AF-A0A501X6M0-F1
#
_cell.length_a   1.000
_cell.length_b   1.000
_cell.length_c   1.000
_cell.angle_alpha   90.00
_cell.angle_beta   90.00
_cell.angle_gamma   90.00
#
_symmetry.space_group_name_H-M   'P 1'
#
loop_
_entity.id
_entity.type
_entity.pdbx_description
1 polymer ?
#
loop_
_entity_poly.entity_id
_entity_poly.type
_entity_poly.pdbx_seq_one_letter_code
_entity_poly.pdbx_strand_id
1 'polypeptide(L)'
;MIESNLSGLDTIITACVAAFGGYLGAYFKKGAEIQSMSDNIKELAEQQKKIAEATEQVKQDIEHQVWRKKELELVRRQKMEEFAILCMDLPQHITDEFSQRSLDINADYDRHHYKKFMFIQRLYLPNFEIDVDKLVDILKKYDDLVTELQKEINPNLEFLQNYTPRFREIRNELEFLSADVISKVRDEIEKMGHA
;
A
#
# COMPACT_ATOMS: atom_id res chain seq x y z
N MET A 1 19.13 -72.18 62.92
CA MET A 1 19.38 -71.46 64.20
C MET A 1 20.80 -70.94 64.15
N ILE A 2 20.99 -69.67 63.79
CA ILE A 2 22.24 -68.94 64.04
C ILE A 2 21.80 -67.69 64.80
N GLU A 3 21.82 -67.80 66.12
CA GLU A 3 21.54 -66.69 67.03
C GLU A 3 22.85 -66.01 67.45
N SER A 4 22.92 -64.73 67.06
CA SER A 4 23.53 -63.56 67.72
C SER A 4 24.87 -63.68 68.47
N ASN A 5 25.84 -62.91 67.96
CA ASN A 5 26.59 -61.93 68.76
C ASN A 5 27.01 -60.77 67.86
N LEU A 6 26.03 -59.99 67.36
CA LEU A 6 26.33 -58.67 66.82
C LEU A 6 26.58 -57.74 68.01
N SER A 7 27.83 -57.35 68.19
CA SER A 7 28.26 -56.36 69.17
C SER A 7 27.41 -55.10 69.02
N GLY A 8 26.81 -54.59 70.10
CA GLY A 8 26.01 -53.35 70.07
C GLY A 8 26.77 -52.16 69.49
N LEU A 9 28.10 -52.22 69.46
CA LEU A 9 28.98 -51.22 68.86
C LEU A 9 28.93 -51.24 67.31
N ASP A 10 28.80 -52.41 66.67
CA ASP A 10 28.69 -52.52 65.21
C ASP A 10 27.36 -51.98 64.69
N THR A 11 26.28 -52.18 65.45
CA THR A 11 24.96 -51.61 65.14
C THR A 11 24.99 -50.07 65.24
N ILE A 12 25.71 -49.52 66.22
CA ILE A 12 25.88 -48.07 66.38
C ILE A 12 26.74 -47.49 65.25
N ILE A 13 27.86 -48.13 64.90
CA ILE A 13 28.71 -47.69 63.78
C ILE A 13 27.92 -47.73 62.46
N THR A 14 27.18 -48.80 62.21
CA THR A 14 26.34 -48.93 61.00
C THR A 14 25.24 -47.87 60.97
N ALA A 15 24.61 -47.57 62.10
CA ALA A 15 23.61 -46.51 62.21
C ALA A 15 24.22 -45.11 61.99
N CYS A 16 25.41 -44.84 62.52
CA CYS A 16 26.12 -43.57 62.30
C CYS A 16 26.55 -43.39 60.84
N VAL A 17 27.07 -44.44 60.19
CA VAL A 17 27.45 -44.40 58.76
C VAL A 17 26.21 -44.25 57.87
N ALA A 18 25.10 -44.91 58.20
CA ALA A 18 23.84 -44.76 57.47
C ALA A 18 23.24 -43.35 57.65
N ALA A 19 23.28 -42.79 58.86
CA ALA A 19 22.82 -41.43 59.13
C ALA A 19 23.68 -40.39 58.39
N PHE A 20 25.01 -40.55 58.39
CA PHE A 20 25.93 -39.65 57.70
C PHE A 20 25.83 -39.76 56.17
N GLY A 21 25.71 -40.99 55.65
CA GLY A 21 25.48 -41.26 54.24
C GLY A 21 24.13 -40.72 53.75
N GLY A 22 23.07 -40.87 54.56
CA GLY A 22 21.76 -40.30 54.28
C GLY A 22 21.77 -38.76 54.31
N TYR A 23 22.49 -38.15 55.25
CA TYR A 23 22.67 -36.71 55.33
C TYR A 23 23.42 -36.15 54.12
N LEU A 24 24.58 -36.73 53.77
CA LEU A 24 25.34 -36.30 52.60
C LEU A 24 24.55 -36.51 51.30
N GLY A 25 23.88 -37.66 51.15
CA GLY A 25 23.02 -37.92 50.00
C GLY A 25 21.87 -36.91 49.86
N ALA A 26 21.24 -36.52 50.96
CA ALA A 26 20.21 -35.48 50.97
C ALA A 26 20.76 -34.08 50.64
N TYR A 27 21.98 -33.76 51.09
CA TYR A 27 22.65 -32.50 50.76
C TYR A 27 23.06 -32.40 49.29
N PHE A 28 23.64 -33.46 48.72
CA PHE A 28 23.97 -33.51 47.29
C PHE A 28 22.71 -33.48 46.43
N LYS A 29 21.64 -34.18 46.85
CA LYS A 29 20.35 -34.14 46.15
C LYS A 29 19.73 -32.74 46.17
N LYS A 30 19.69 -32.07 47.34
CA LYS A 30 19.23 -30.67 47.42
C LYS A 30 20.10 -29.72 46.62
N GLY A 31 21.42 -29.90 46.64
CA GLY A 31 22.35 -29.09 45.84
C GLY A 31 22.12 -29.26 44.34
N ALA A 32 21.91 -30.48 43.86
CA ALA A 32 21.59 -30.78 42.48
C ALA A 32 20.20 -30.24 42.07
N GLU A 33 19.20 -30.33 42.95
CA GLU A 33 17.86 -29.75 42.73
C GLU A 33 17.91 -28.22 42.65
N ILE A 34 18.66 -27.56 43.55
CA ILE A 34 18.85 -26.10 43.52
C ILE A 34 19.61 -25.67 42.27
N GLN A 35 20.65 -26.40 41.87
CA GLN A 35 21.41 -26.11 40.67
C GLN A 35 20.55 -26.27 39.41
N SER A 36 19.81 -27.39 39.30
CA SER A 36 18.86 -27.63 38.20
C SER A 36 17.76 -26.56 38.15
N MET A 37 17.23 -26.15 39.31
CA MET A 37 16.25 -25.07 39.39
C MET A 37 16.85 -23.71 38.97
N SER A 38 18.09 -23.43 39.34
CA SER A 38 18.79 -22.21 38.91
C SER A 38 19.05 -22.20 37.40
N ASP A 39 19.44 -23.33 36.82
CA ASP A 39 19.69 -23.46 35.39
C ASP A 39 18.38 -23.35 34.60
N ASN A 40 17.28 -23.93 35.09
CA ASN A 40 15.94 -23.75 34.50
C ASN A 40 15.47 -22.29 34.57
N ILE A 41 15.75 -21.56 35.66
CA ILE A 41 15.42 -20.13 35.79
C ILE A 41 16.22 -19.30 34.78
N LYS A 42 17.50 -19.60 34.56
CA LYS A 42 18.33 -18.94 33.55
C LYS A 42 17.81 -19.22 32.14
N GLU A 43 17.47 -20.47 31.83
CA GLU A 43 16.91 -20.83 30.53
C GLU A 43 15.56 -20.13 30.29
N LEU A 44 14.68 -20.07 31.29
CA LEU A 44 13.43 -19.33 31.21
C LEU A 44 13.65 -17.82 30.99
N ALA A 45 14.64 -17.22 31.65
CA ALA A 45 14.98 -15.82 31.46
C ALA A 45 15.52 -15.55 30.02
N GLU A 46 16.35 -16.45 29.50
CA GLU A 46 16.83 -16.38 28.11
C GLU A 46 15.69 -16.55 27.09
N GLN A 47 14.77 -17.47 27.34
CA GLN A 47 13.58 -17.66 26.51
C GLN A 47 12.68 -16.41 26.54
N GLN A 48 12.46 -15.81 27.71
CA GLN A 48 11.70 -14.55 27.82
C GLN A 48 12.39 -13.41 27.06
N LYS A 49 13.73 -13.32 27.14
CA LYS A 49 14.49 -12.33 26.37
C LYS A 49 14.33 -12.54 24.86
N LYS A 50 14.45 -13.78 24.37
CA LYS A 50 14.23 -14.11 22.96
C LYS A 50 12.81 -13.80 22.50
N ILE A 51 11.81 -14.06 23.33
CA ILE A 51 10.40 -13.71 23.05
C ILE A 51 10.22 -12.19 22.99
N ALA A 52 10.82 -11.45 23.92
CA ALA A 52 10.77 -9.99 23.92
C ALA A 52 11.43 -9.38 22.68
N GLU A 53 12.61 -9.88 22.30
CA GLU A 53 13.33 -9.46 21.08
C GLU A 53 12.50 -9.77 19.81
N ALA A 54 11.94 -10.98 19.73
CA ALA A 54 11.06 -11.36 18.60
C ALA A 54 9.78 -10.50 18.55
N THR A 55 9.20 -10.17 19.70
CA THR A 55 8.00 -9.32 19.79
C THR A 55 8.30 -7.90 19.34
N GLU A 56 9.46 -7.36 19.74
CA GLU A 56 9.89 -6.03 19.30
C GLU A 56 10.15 -5.99 17.80
N GLN A 57 10.77 -7.04 17.24
CA GLN A 57 10.96 -7.16 15.79
C GLN A 57 9.63 -7.23 15.05
N VAL A 58 8.68 -8.05 15.51
CA VAL A 58 7.33 -8.13 14.93
C VAL A 58 6.61 -6.79 15.02
N LYS A 59 6.73 -6.09 16.14
CA LYS A 59 6.14 -4.76 16.32
C LYS A 59 6.72 -3.76 15.31
N GLN A 60 8.03 -3.73 15.13
CA GLN A 60 8.70 -2.88 14.15
C GLN A 60 8.25 -3.22 12.72
N ASP A 61 8.16 -4.50 12.38
CA ASP A 61 7.67 -4.95 11.07
C ASP A 61 6.22 -4.52 10.82
N ILE A 62 5.35 -4.61 11.83
CA ILE A 62 3.97 -4.13 11.75
C ILE A 62 3.94 -2.61 11.56
N GLU A 63 4.72 -1.86 12.34
CA GLU A 63 4.81 -0.40 12.21
C GLU A 63 5.27 0.01 10.81
N HIS A 64 6.30 -0.63 10.26
CA HIS A 64 6.76 -0.40 8.90
C HIS A 64 5.72 -0.76 7.83
N GLN A 65 4.95 -1.82 8.03
CA GLN A 65 3.86 -2.18 7.11
C GLN A 65 2.72 -1.16 7.17
N VAL A 66 2.30 -0.74 8.36
CA VAL A 66 1.27 0.28 8.55
C VAL A 66 1.72 1.61 7.93
N TRP A 67 2.96 2.00 8.15
CA TRP A 67 3.54 3.21 7.58
C TRP A 67 3.55 3.17 6.04
N ARG A 68 4.04 2.08 5.44
CA ARG A 68 4.03 1.91 3.98
C ARG A 68 2.61 1.95 3.39
N LYS A 69 1.63 1.36 4.07
CA LYS A 69 0.23 1.42 3.63
C LYS A 69 -0.31 2.86 3.64
N LYS A 70 -0.07 3.60 4.72
CA LYS A 70 -0.46 5.01 4.83
C LYS A 70 0.20 5.88 3.77
N GLU A 71 1.48 5.69 3.50
CA GLU A 71 2.17 6.41 2.43
C GLU A 71 1.58 6.11 1.06
N LEU A 72 1.31 4.83 0.77
CA LEU A 72 0.71 4.44 -0.51
C LEU A 72 -0.68 5.05 -0.69
N GLU A 73 -1.50 5.08 0.36
CA GLU A 73 -2.83 5.70 0.34
C GLU A 73 -2.74 7.22 0.14
N LEU A 74 -1.81 7.90 0.80
CA LEU A 74 -1.57 9.33 0.61
C LEU A 74 -1.15 9.64 -0.83
N VAL A 75 -0.20 8.88 -1.38
CA VAL A 75 0.23 9.04 -2.78
C VAL A 75 -0.95 8.78 -3.72
N ARG A 76 -1.73 7.73 -3.49
CA ARG A 76 -2.90 7.41 -4.32
C ARG A 76 -3.93 8.54 -4.29
N ARG A 77 -4.22 9.11 -3.11
CA ARG A 77 -5.10 10.27 -2.97
C ARG A 77 -4.59 11.48 -3.74
N GLN A 78 -3.32 11.84 -3.56
CA GLN A 78 -2.71 12.95 -4.30
C GLN A 78 -2.81 12.74 -5.81
N LYS A 79 -2.61 11.51 -6.30
CA LYS A 79 -2.72 11.19 -7.72
C LYS A 79 -4.15 11.20 -8.24
N MET A 80 -5.13 10.85 -7.41
CA MET A 80 -6.56 11.04 -7.74
C MET A 80 -6.93 12.52 -7.85
N GLU A 81 -6.48 13.35 -6.92
CA GLU A 81 -6.70 14.80 -6.97
C GLU A 81 -6.05 15.41 -8.22
N GLU A 82 -4.81 15.02 -8.52
CA GLU A 82 -4.11 15.45 -9.75
C GLU A 82 -4.87 14.99 -11.01
N PHE A 83 -5.37 13.76 -11.04
CA PHE A 83 -6.16 13.24 -12.15
C PHE A 83 -7.48 14.00 -12.34
N ALA A 84 -8.18 14.32 -11.25
CA ALA A 84 -9.42 15.10 -11.31
C ALA A 84 -9.19 16.52 -11.83
N ILE A 85 -8.11 17.19 -11.40
CA ILE A 85 -7.72 18.51 -11.91
C ILE A 85 -7.49 18.44 -13.42
N LEU A 86 -6.72 17.46 -13.88
CA LEU A 86 -6.47 17.26 -15.31
C LEU A 86 -7.78 17.08 -16.08
N CYS A 87 -8.73 16.27 -15.58
CA CYS A 87 -10.04 16.10 -16.20
C CYS A 87 -10.84 17.42 -16.27
N MET A 88 -10.81 18.24 -15.21
CA MET A 88 -11.49 19.54 -15.19
C MET A 88 -10.92 20.51 -16.22
N ASP A 89 -9.60 20.51 -16.42
CA ASP A 89 -8.92 21.44 -17.31
C ASP A 89 -9.04 21.04 -18.80
N LEU A 90 -9.33 19.77 -19.08
CA LEU A 90 -9.30 19.21 -20.43
C LEU A 90 -10.31 19.87 -21.40
N PRO A 91 -11.58 20.12 -21.04
CA PRO A 91 -12.52 20.86 -21.89
C PRO A 91 -12.03 22.26 -22.30
N GLN A 92 -11.35 22.95 -21.38
CA GLN A 92 -10.79 24.26 -21.65
C GLN A 92 -9.58 24.13 -22.60
N HIS A 93 -8.69 23.16 -22.32
CA HIS A 93 -7.53 22.89 -23.16
C HIS A 93 -7.92 22.58 -24.61
N ILE A 94 -8.91 21.71 -24.85
CA ILE A 94 -9.36 21.39 -26.21
C ILE A 94 -10.03 22.58 -26.91
N THR A 95 -10.62 23.51 -26.14
CA THR A 95 -11.23 24.74 -26.67
C THR A 95 -10.16 25.69 -27.16
N ASP A 96 -9.13 25.90 -26.35
CA ASP A 96 -7.99 26.75 -26.70
C ASP A 96 -7.23 26.15 -27.89
N GLU A 97 -7.00 24.84 -27.89
CA GLU A 97 -6.40 24.13 -29.02
C GLU A 97 -7.25 24.25 -30.28
N PHE A 98 -8.57 24.08 -30.19
CA PHE A 98 -9.47 24.22 -31.34
C PHE A 98 -9.42 25.62 -31.95
N SER A 99 -9.44 26.66 -31.11
CA SER A 99 -9.32 28.05 -31.56
C SER A 99 -7.99 28.33 -32.27
N GLN A 100 -6.89 27.72 -31.81
CA GLN A 100 -5.59 27.87 -32.46
C GLN A 100 -5.50 27.07 -33.76
N ARG A 101 -5.83 25.78 -33.72
CA ARG A 101 -5.71 24.85 -34.87
C ARG A 101 -6.70 25.14 -36.00
N SER A 102 -7.81 25.82 -35.72
CA SER A 102 -8.78 26.24 -36.75
C SER A 102 -8.32 27.47 -37.53
N LEU A 103 -7.39 28.26 -37.00
CA LEU A 103 -6.86 29.48 -37.62
C LEU A 103 -5.46 29.30 -38.20
N ASP A 104 -4.64 28.44 -37.59
CA ASP A 104 -3.26 28.18 -38.02
C ASP A 104 -2.95 26.67 -38.00
N ILE A 105 -2.64 26.12 -39.17
CA ILE A 105 -2.25 24.72 -39.36
C ILE A 105 -0.88 24.43 -38.69
N ASN A 106 -0.03 25.44 -38.56
CA ASN A 106 1.30 25.34 -37.97
C ASN A 106 1.35 25.75 -36.49
N ALA A 107 0.18 25.96 -35.86
CA ALA A 107 0.12 26.29 -34.43
C ALA A 107 0.89 25.23 -33.63
N ASP A 108 1.78 25.69 -32.75
CA ASP A 108 2.49 24.81 -31.81
C ASP A 108 1.55 24.47 -30.67
N TYR A 109 1.25 23.18 -30.49
CA TYR A 109 0.35 22.69 -29.46
C TYR A 109 0.89 21.42 -28.81
N ASP A 110 0.59 21.25 -27.53
CA ASP A 110 1.08 20.11 -26.76
C ASP A 110 0.29 18.83 -27.07
N ARG A 111 0.78 18.08 -28.06
CA ARG A 111 0.29 16.73 -28.39
C ARG A 111 0.45 15.70 -27.26
N HIS A 112 1.13 16.05 -26.18
CA HIS A 112 1.46 15.16 -25.08
C HIS A 112 0.62 15.42 -23.83
N HIS A 113 -0.27 16.42 -23.86
CA HIS A 113 -1.08 16.80 -22.70
C HIS A 113 -1.84 15.59 -22.10
N TYR A 114 -2.41 14.74 -22.95
CA TYR A 114 -3.16 13.55 -22.52
C TYR A 114 -2.27 12.39 -22.05
N LYS A 115 -0.96 12.35 -22.38
CA LYS A 115 -0.06 11.26 -21.94
C LYS A 115 0.07 11.23 -20.43
N LYS A 116 -0.03 12.40 -19.78
CA LYS A 116 -0.02 12.51 -18.33
C LYS A 116 -1.20 11.77 -17.69
N PHE A 117 -2.38 11.83 -18.29
CA PHE A 117 -3.56 11.09 -17.82
C PHE A 117 -3.32 9.59 -17.86
N MET A 118 -2.84 9.08 -19.01
CA MET A 118 -2.57 7.65 -19.17
C MET A 118 -1.50 7.16 -18.19
N PHE A 119 -0.47 7.98 -17.95
CA PHE A 119 0.59 7.62 -17.00
C PHE A 119 0.07 7.55 -15.56
N ILE A 120 -0.71 8.54 -15.13
CA ILE A 120 -1.32 8.54 -13.79
C ILE A 120 -2.29 7.37 -13.63
N GLN A 121 -3.15 7.14 -14.63
CA GLN A 121 -4.11 6.03 -14.61
C GLN A 121 -3.39 4.69 -14.48
N ARG A 122 -2.41 4.42 -15.36
CA ARG A 122 -1.78 3.10 -15.44
C ARG A 122 -0.90 2.77 -14.23
N LEU A 123 -0.30 3.77 -13.61
CA LEU A 123 0.58 3.55 -12.45
C LEU A 123 -0.15 3.58 -11.11
N TYR A 124 -1.14 4.46 -10.97
CA TYR A 124 -1.73 4.75 -9.65
C TYR A 124 -3.23 4.44 -9.59
N LEU A 125 -3.96 4.57 -10.70
CA LEU A 125 -5.43 4.56 -10.73
C LEU A 125 -5.99 3.51 -11.72
N PRO A 126 -5.64 2.23 -11.61
CA PRO A 126 -6.06 1.20 -12.58
C PRO A 126 -7.58 1.10 -12.71
N ASN A 127 -8.33 1.41 -11.64
CA ASN A 127 -9.79 1.37 -11.63
C ASN A 127 -10.45 2.36 -12.62
N PHE A 128 -9.73 3.36 -13.10
CA PHE A 128 -10.21 4.36 -14.04
C PHE A 128 -9.89 4.02 -15.51
N GLU A 129 -9.45 2.79 -15.80
CA GLU A 129 -9.12 2.34 -17.17
C GLU A 129 -10.28 2.58 -18.15
N ILE A 130 -11.49 2.15 -17.79
CA ILE A 130 -12.68 2.31 -18.63
C ILE A 130 -12.99 3.79 -18.91
N ASP A 131 -12.76 4.66 -17.93
CA ASP A 131 -13.04 6.09 -18.08
C ASP A 131 -11.97 6.78 -18.95
N VAL A 132 -10.72 6.33 -18.86
CA VAL A 132 -9.65 6.77 -19.76
C VAL A 132 -9.86 6.25 -21.19
N ASP A 133 -10.35 5.03 -21.38
CA ASP A 133 -10.67 4.51 -22.71
C ASP A 133 -11.76 5.36 -23.39
N LYS A 134 -12.83 5.69 -22.66
CA LYS A 134 -13.86 6.64 -23.14
C LYS A 134 -13.27 8.00 -23.48
N LEU A 135 -12.34 8.49 -22.65
CA LEU A 135 -11.67 9.75 -22.91
C LEU A 135 -10.87 9.69 -24.22
N VAL A 136 -10.12 8.61 -24.45
CA VAL A 136 -9.37 8.39 -25.69
C VAL A 136 -10.30 8.36 -26.91
N ASP A 137 -11.47 7.73 -26.79
CA ASP A 137 -12.45 7.71 -27.88
C ASP A 137 -12.98 9.13 -28.21
N ILE A 138 -13.27 9.94 -27.19
CA ILE A 138 -13.69 11.34 -27.38
C ILE A 138 -12.57 12.16 -28.03
N LEU A 139 -11.33 12.02 -27.56
CA LEU A 139 -10.16 12.71 -28.11
C LEU A 139 -9.89 12.29 -29.56
N LYS A 140 -10.15 11.03 -29.91
CA LYS A 140 -10.05 10.56 -31.29
C LYS A 140 -11.09 11.24 -32.19
N LYS A 141 -12.34 11.37 -31.74
CA LYS A 141 -13.37 12.14 -32.46
C LYS A 141 -12.93 13.59 -32.68
N TYR A 142 -12.29 14.19 -31.67
CA TYR A 142 -11.73 15.53 -31.76
C TYR A 142 -10.61 15.61 -32.80
N ASP A 143 -9.64 14.71 -32.75
CA ASP A 143 -8.54 14.67 -33.71
C ASP A 143 -9.03 14.47 -35.14
N ASP A 144 -10.02 13.60 -35.35
CA ASP A 144 -10.66 13.41 -36.65
C ASP A 144 -11.34 14.70 -37.14
N LEU A 145 -12.06 15.40 -36.26
CA LEU A 145 -12.68 16.69 -36.55
C LEU A 145 -11.65 17.75 -36.95
N VAL A 146 -10.56 17.89 -36.20
CA VAL A 146 -9.53 18.88 -36.51
C VAL A 146 -8.78 18.51 -37.78
N THR A 147 -8.53 17.23 -38.02
CA THR A 147 -7.91 16.74 -39.26
C THR A 147 -8.81 17.02 -40.47
N GLU A 148 -10.13 16.91 -40.34
CA GLU A 148 -11.08 17.32 -41.38
C GLU A 148 -11.01 18.83 -41.66
N LEU A 149 -10.97 19.65 -40.61
CA LEU A 149 -10.84 21.11 -40.74
C LEU A 149 -9.55 21.52 -41.44
N GLN A 150 -8.43 20.88 -41.09
CA GLN A 150 -7.10 21.19 -41.63
C GLN A 150 -6.92 20.79 -43.11
N LYS A 151 -7.86 20.04 -43.70
CA LYS A 151 -7.84 19.75 -45.15
C LYS A 151 -8.15 20.99 -45.99
N GLU A 152 -8.86 21.96 -45.42
CA GLU A 152 -9.17 23.23 -46.08
C GLU A 152 -8.07 24.25 -45.77
N ILE A 153 -7.37 24.72 -46.80
CA ILE A 153 -6.16 25.57 -46.64
C ILE A 153 -6.54 26.99 -46.16
N ASN A 154 -7.77 27.44 -46.40
CA ASN A 154 -8.29 28.73 -45.95
C ASN A 154 -9.78 28.61 -45.57
N PRO A 155 -10.10 28.10 -44.37
CA PRO A 155 -11.48 27.95 -43.95
C PRO A 155 -12.15 29.33 -43.82
N ASN A 156 -13.26 29.53 -44.53
CA ASN A 156 -14.07 30.74 -44.36
C ASN A 156 -14.96 30.63 -43.09
N LEU A 157 -15.55 31.74 -42.67
CA LEU A 157 -16.37 31.77 -41.45
C LEU A 157 -17.57 30.81 -41.51
N GLU A 158 -18.23 30.72 -42.66
CA GLU A 158 -19.39 29.84 -42.88
C GLU A 158 -19.01 28.36 -42.75
N PHE A 159 -17.82 28.00 -43.26
CA PHE A 159 -17.23 26.67 -43.11
C PHE A 159 -17.00 26.36 -41.63
N LEU A 160 -16.34 27.23 -40.87
CA LEU A 160 -16.10 27.02 -39.43
C LEU A 160 -17.41 26.93 -38.62
N GLN A 161 -18.43 27.70 -39.01
CA GLN A 161 -19.76 27.65 -38.38
C GLN A 161 -20.43 26.28 -38.56
N ASN A 162 -20.18 25.57 -39.67
CA ASN A 162 -20.72 24.23 -39.88
C ASN A 162 -20.08 23.16 -38.97
N TYR A 163 -18.84 23.36 -38.52
CA TYR A 163 -18.14 22.42 -37.62
C TYR A 163 -18.30 22.76 -36.13
N THR A 164 -18.68 24.00 -35.81
CA THR A 164 -18.92 24.46 -34.43
C THR A 164 -19.91 23.55 -33.66
N PRO A 165 -21.04 23.08 -34.24
CA PRO A 165 -21.94 22.16 -33.56
C PRO A 165 -21.29 20.83 -33.18
N ARG A 166 -20.48 20.24 -34.09
CA ARG A 166 -19.75 18.99 -33.83
C ARG A 166 -18.69 19.17 -32.74
N PHE A 167 -17.96 20.28 -32.77
CA PHE A 167 -17.02 20.62 -31.71
C PHE A 167 -17.73 20.76 -30.34
N ARG A 168 -18.88 21.44 -30.31
CA ARG A 168 -19.68 21.61 -29.09
C ARG A 168 -20.18 20.27 -28.55
N GLU A 169 -20.59 19.35 -29.41
CA GLU A 169 -21.00 18.01 -29.01
C GLU A 169 -19.86 17.24 -28.33
N ILE A 170 -18.68 17.22 -28.96
CA ILE A 170 -17.47 16.59 -28.40
C ILE A 170 -17.11 17.22 -27.05
N ARG A 171 -17.13 18.55 -26.97
CA ARG A 171 -16.85 19.27 -25.72
C ARG A 171 -17.86 18.91 -24.63
N ASN A 172 -19.15 18.83 -24.95
CA ASN A 172 -20.18 18.45 -23.98
C ASN A 172 -19.96 17.02 -23.50
N GLU A 173 -19.69 16.05 -24.41
CA GLU A 173 -19.34 14.67 -24.04
C GLU A 173 -18.16 14.65 -23.05
N LEU A 174 -17.14 15.47 -23.31
CA LEU A 174 -15.97 15.59 -22.47
C LEU A 174 -16.29 16.20 -21.09
N GLU A 175 -17.12 17.25 -21.03
CA GLU A 175 -17.56 17.87 -19.78
C GLU A 175 -18.37 16.87 -18.93
N PHE A 176 -19.26 16.09 -19.55
CA PHE A 176 -20.00 15.04 -18.87
C PHE A 176 -19.09 13.93 -18.34
N LEU A 177 -18.14 13.45 -19.15
CA LEU A 177 -17.17 12.46 -18.72
C LEU A 177 -16.32 12.98 -17.55
N SER A 178 -15.88 14.24 -17.64
CA SER A 178 -15.09 14.88 -16.60
C SER A 178 -15.87 14.96 -15.28
N ALA A 179 -17.14 15.36 -15.34
CA ALA A 179 -18.02 15.39 -14.17
C ALA A 179 -18.24 14.00 -13.54
N ASP A 180 -18.46 12.96 -14.36
CA ASP A 180 -18.60 11.57 -13.89
C ASP A 180 -17.31 11.08 -13.20
N VAL A 181 -16.16 11.34 -13.82
CA VAL A 181 -14.84 10.97 -13.26
C VAL A 181 -14.59 11.69 -11.94
N ILE A 182 -14.89 13.00 -11.85
CA ILE A 182 -14.73 13.77 -10.60
C ILE A 182 -15.62 13.21 -9.50
N SER A 183 -16.87 12.83 -9.82
CA SER A 183 -17.76 12.19 -8.86
C SER A 183 -17.18 10.88 -8.34
N LYS A 184 -16.67 10.02 -9.23
CA LYS A 184 -16.02 8.75 -8.85
C LYS A 184 -14.76 8.97 -8.01
N VAL A 185 -13.93 9.94 -8.37
CA VAL A 185 -12.73 10.31 -7.60
C VAL A 185 -13.13 10.73 -6.20
N ARG A 186 -14.16 11.58 -6.07
CA ARG A 186 -14.68 12.00 -4.77
C ARG A 186 -15.13 10.78 -3.94
N ASP A 187 -15.92 9.89 -4.52
CA ASP A 187 -16.42 8.69 -3.81
C ASP A 187 -15.28 7.77 -3.36
N GLU A 188 -14.24 7.59 -4.19
CA GLU A 188 -13.05 6.80 -3.84
C GLU A 188 -12.22 7.46 -2.73
N ILE A 189 -12.07 8.79 -2.74
CA ILE A 189 -11.38 9.53 -1.67
C ILE A 189 -12.17 9.44 -0.36
N GLU A 190 -13.50 9.57 -0.40
CA GLU A 190 -14.36 9.43 0.79
C GLU A 190 -14.22 8.02 1.40
N LYS A 191 -14.20 6.96 0.58
CA LYS A 191 -13.95 5.58 1.05
C LYS A 191 -12.59 5.42 1.74
N MET A 192 -11.55 6.11 1.27
CA MET A 192 -10.21 6.05 1.88
C MET A 192 -10.13 6.75 3.24
N GLY A 193 -11.00 7.73 3.50
CA GLY A 193 -11.05 8.42 4.80
C GLY A 193 -11.79 7.64 5.91
N HIS A 194 -12.47 6.55 5.57
CA HIS A 194 -13.27 5.73 6.49
C HIS A 194 -12.66 4.35 6.82
N ALA A 195 -11.43 4.07 6.35
CA ALA A 195 -10.67 2.86 6.65
C ALA A 195 -9.64 3.10 7.76
#